data_AF-A0A1G2ZUJ3-F1
#
_entry.id   AF-A0A1G2ZUJ3-F1
#
_cell.length_a   1.000
_cell.length_b   1.000
_cell.length_c   1.000
_cell.angle_alpha   90.00
_cell.angle_beta   90.00
_cell.angle_gamma   90.00
#
_symmetry.space_group_name_H-M   'P 1'
#
loop_
_entity.id
_entity.type
_entity.pdbx_description
1 polymer ?
#
loop_
_entity_poly.entity_id
_entity_poly.type
_entity_poly.pdbx_seq_one_letter_code
_entity_poly.pdbx_strand_id
1 'polypeptide(L)'
;MTLYDSDTDAPWKFTDGVDFTFPADVPVTIPAGGYLLVVKHPEAFIWRYSSVPIEMILGPYDGQLSNAGESIELSMPGQRDQDGEQHYIRIDHVNYSDGSHPEDYPGSADVWPTEPDGSGPSLTRRVLADYGNDPDNWMAGVPSPG
;
A
#
# COMPACT_ATOMS: atom_id res chain seq x y z
N MET A 1 5.50 8.39 11.71
CA MET A 1 6.05 8.78 10.39
C MET A 1 5.12 9.78 9.77
N THR A 2 5.63 10.92 9.31
CA THR A 2 4.84 11.91 8.57
C THR A 2 5.05 11.70 7.07
N LEU A 3 3.97 11.58 6.30
CA LEU A 3 4.00 11.27 4.86
C LEU A 3 4.17 12.54 4.01
N TYR A 4 5.10 13.38 4.45
CA TYR A 4 5.48 14.63 3.85
C TYR A 4 6.92 14.92 4.27
N ASP A 5 7.74 15.37 3.33
CA ASP A 5 9.11 15.75 3.59
C ASP A 5 9.26 17.28 3.57
N SER A 6 9.62 17.84 4.73
CA SER A 6 9.80 19.29 4.87
C SER A 6 11.08 19.81 4.22
N ASP A 7 12.07 18.94 3.99
CA ASP A 7 13.33 19.34 3.40
C ASP A 7 13.18 19.57 1.88
N THR A 8 12.36 18.75 1.23
CA THR A 8 12.07 18.86 -0.21
C THR A 8 10.74 19.57 -0.52
N ASP A 9 9.98 19.96 0.52
CA ASP A 9 8.68 20.63 0.41
C ASP A 9 7.70 19.84 -0.48
N ALA A 10 7.63 18.52 -0.24
CA ALA A 10 6.89 17.60 -1.09
C ALA A 10 6.22 16.45 -0.30
N PRO A 11 5.04 15.99 -0.74
CA PRO A 11 4.38 14.84 -0.14
C PRO A 11 4.99 13.51 -0.61
N TRP A 12 4.75 12.46 0.17
CA TRP A 12 5.00 11.09 -0.27
C TRP A 12 3.95 10.68 -1.31
N LYS A 13 4.21 9.63 -2.09
CA LYS A 13 3.24 9.10 -3.05
C LYS A 13 3.47 7.61 -3.34
N PHE A 14 2.46 6.99 -3.94
CA PHE A 14 2.66 5.73 -4.64
C PHE A 14 3.30 5.98 -6.00
N THR A 15 4.32 5.19 -6.34
CA THR A 15 5.06 5.26 -7.61
C THR A 15 4.84 4.05 -8.51
N ASP A 16 4.17 3.01 -8.02
CA ASP A 16 3.80 1.81 -8.77
C ASP A 16 2.50 1.19 -8.22
N GLY A 17 1.78 0.46 -9.08
CA GLY A 17 0.50 -0.20 -8.80
C GLY A 17 -0.72 0.74 -8.79
N VAL A 18 -0.66 1.82 -7.99
CA VAL A 18 -1.73 2.84 -7.92
C VAL A 18 -1.17 4.25 -7.96
N ASP A 19 -2.01 5.18 -8.40
CA ASP A 19 -1.70 6.61 -8.43
C ASP A 19 -2.35 7.29 -7.22
N PHE A 20 -1.54 7.63 -6.22
CA PHE A 20 -2.00 8.41 -5.07
C PHE A 20 -0.88 9.22 -4.45
N THR A 21 -1.10 10.53 -4.26
CA THR A 21 -0.18 11.43 -3.59
C THR A 21 -0.79 11.86 -2.25
N PHE A 22 -0.01 11.76 -1.17
CA PHE A 22 -0.49 12.12 0.16
C PHE A 22 -0.74 13.63 0.28
N PRO A 23 -1.65 14.08 1.16
CA PRO A 23 -1.93 15.51 1.34
C PRO A 23 -0.68 16.29 1.76
N ALA A 24 -0.42 17.40 1.06
CA ALA A 24 0.70 18.31 1.33
C ALA A 24 0.30 19.51 2.21
N ASP A 25 -0.97 19.91 2.14
CA ASP A 25 -1.54 21.05 2.87
C ASP A 25 -1.77 20.75 4.35
N VAL A 26 -2.25 19.54 4.65
CA VAL A 26 -2.34 19.01 6.02
C VAL A 26 -1.59 17.67 6.07
N PRO A 27 -0.27 17.71 6.36
CA PRO A 27 0.54 16.51 6.40
C PRO A 27 -0.03 15.43 7.33
N VAL A 28 -0.12 14.21 6.82
CA VAL A 28 -0.67 13.08 7.57
C VAL A 28 0.45 12.36 8.33
N THR A 29 0.23 12.10 9.61
CA THR A 29 1.18 11.38 10.47
C THR A 29 0.60 10.03 10.91
N ILE A 30 1.33 8.96 10.60
CA ILE A 30 1.08 7.63 11.14
C ILE A 30 1.80 7.49 12.49
N PRO A 31 1.10 7.23 13.61
CA PRO A 31 1.74 6.97 14.90
C PRO A 31 2.52 5.65 14.88
N ALA A 32 3.42 5.44 15.83
CA ALA A 32 4.17 4.18 15.92
C ALA A 32 3.19 2.99 16.10
N GLY A 33 3.29 1.98 15.23
CA GLY A 33 2.37 0.84 15.19
C GLY A 33 0.97 1.17 14.65
N GLY A 34 0.74 2.39 14.19
CA GLY A 34 -0.49 2.80 13.52
C GLY A 34 -0.49 2.46 12.04
N TYR A 35 -1.65 2.67 11.40
CA TYR A 35 -1.86 2.49 9.97
C TYR A 35 -2.84 3.53 9.44
N LEU A 36 -2.91 3.65 8.12
CA LEU A 36 -3.92 4.43 7.39
C LEU A 36 -4.47 3.56 6.27
N LEU A 37 -5.65 3.92 5.77
CA LEU A 37 -6.34 3.24 4.70
C LEU A 37 -6.40 4.16 3.50
N VAL A 38 -5.81 3.76 2.38
CA VAL A 38 -5.91 4.46 1.10
C VAL A 38 -6.88 3.68 0.23
N VAL A 39 -8.04 4.26 -0.07
CA VAL A 39 -9.18 3.52 -0.65
C VAL A 39 -9.63 4.13 -1.97
N LYS A 40 -10.06 3.29 -2.92
CA LYS A 40 -10.53 3.72 -4.25
C LYS A 40 -11.84 4.50 -4.21
N HIS A 41 -12.74 4.12 -3.30
CA HIS A 41 -14.08 4.71 -3.18
C HIS A 41 -14.38 5.10 -1.72
N PRO A 42 -13.86 6.25 -1.24
CA PRO A 42 -13.98 6.65 0.16
C PRO A 42 -15.42 6.68 0.67
N GLU A 43 -16.36 7.25 -0.09
CA GLU A 43 -17.77 7.34 0.33
C GLU A 43 -18.42 5.96 0.52
N ALA A 44 -18.20 5.05 -0.44
CA ALA A 44 -18.71 3.68 -0.36
C ALA A 44 -18.05 2.90 0.79
N PHE A 45 -16.76 3.13 1.02
CA PHE A 45 -16.00 2.53 2.11
C PHE A 45 -16.52 2.99 3.48
N ILE A 46 -16.69 4.29 3.67
CA ILE A 46 -17.23 4.89 4.92
C ILE A 46 -18.65 4.36 5.18
N TRP A 47 -19.48 4.26 4.15
CA TRP A 47 -20.83 3.69 4.28
C TRP A 47 -20.80 2.23 4.73
N ARG A 48 -19.87 1.43 4.20
CA ARG A 48 -19.73 0.00 4.49
C ARG A 48 -19.04 -0.29 5.83
N TYR A 49 -18.13 0.58 6.25
CA TYR A 49 -17.26 0.44 7.42
C TYR A 49 -17.35 1.67 8.33
N SER A 50 -18.56 2.00 8.78
CA SER A 50 -18.84 3.20 9.58
C SER A 50 -18.18 3.25 10.96
N SER A 51 -17.59 2.13 11.42
CA SER A 51 -16.81 2.07 12.65
C SER A 51 -15.36 2.55 12.50
N VAL A 52 -14.86 2.69 11.26
CA VAL A 52 -13.51 3.19 11.00
C VAL A 52 -13.51 4.72 11.09
N PRO A 53 -12.63 5.33 11.88
CA PRO A 53 -12.50 6.79 11.95
C PRO A 53 -12.20 7.40 10.59
N ILE A 54 -12.91 8.48 10.22
CA ILE A 54 -12.76 9.12 8.91
C ILE A 54 -11.35 9.68 8.70
N GLU A 55 -10.67 10.05 9.78
CA GLU A 55 -9.31 10.56 9.79
C GLU A 55 -8.27 9.51 9.38
N MET A 56 -8.63 8.22 9.44
CA MET A 56 -7.78 7.12 8.99
C MET A 56 -7.96 6.78 7.50
N ILE A 57 -8.96 7.36 6.84
CA ILE A 57 -9.35 7.01 5.47
C ILE A 57 -8.91 8.13 4.52
N LEU A 58 -8.08 7.77 3.56
CA LEU A 58 -7.56 8.62 2.49
C LEU A 58 -7.98 8.06 1.13
N GLY A 59 -7.96 8.91 0.11
CA GLY A 59 -8.35 8.56 -1.26
C GLY A 59 -9.20 9.67 -1.91
N PRO A 60 -9.74 9.44 -3.11
CA PRO A 60 -9.58 8.22 -3.90
C PRO A 60 -8.14 8.07 -4.43
N TYR A 61 -7.65 6.84 -4.54
CA TYR A 61 -6.52 6.55 -5.42
C TYR A 61 -7.02 6.27 -6.84
N ASP A 62 -6.18 6.56 -7.83
CA ASP A 62 -6.38 6.23 -9.24
C ASP A 62 -5.69 4.91 -9.63
N GLY A 63 -6.12 4.31 -10.73
CA GLY A 63 -5.70 2.94 -11.12
C GLY A 63 -6.55 1.85 -10.48
N GLN A 64 -6.20 0.59 -10.65
CA GLN A 64 -6.91 -0.55 -10.06
C GLN A 64 -5.90 -1.59 -9.61
N LEU A 65 -6.17 -2.19 -8.45
CA LEU A 65 -5.33 -3.28 -7.99
C LEU A 65 -5.69 -4.58 -8.73
N SER A 66 -4.68 -5.32 -9.17
CA SER A 66 -4.77 -6.62 -9.84
C SER A 66 -5.15 -7.71 -8.84
N ASN A 67 -6.17 -8.51 -9.14
CA ASN A 67 -6.48 -9.66 -8.29
C ASN A 67 -5.45 -10.78 -8.42
N ALA A 68 -4.70 -10.82 -9.53
CA ALA A 68 -3.73 -11.87 -9.82
C ALA A 68 -2.36 -11.64 -9.13
N GLY A 69 -2.09 -10.39 -8.72
CA GLY A 69 -0.76 -9.96 -8.29
C GLY A 69 -0.27 -8.75 -9.07
N GLU A 70 0.48 -7.89 -8.39
CA GLU A 70 1.24 -6.77 -8.97
C GLU A 70 2.24 -6.22 -7.94
N SER A 71 3.05 -5.26 -8.40
CA SER A 71 3.94 -4.47 -7.55
C SER A 71 3.27 -3.17 -7.11
N ILE A 72 3.37 -2.88 -5.80
CA ILE A 72 2.95 -1.62 -5.20
C ILE A 72 4.18 -0.99 -4.56
N GLU A 73 4.42 0.29 -4.84
CA GLU A 73 5.58 1.01 -4.35
C GLU A 73 5.19 2.31 -3.65
N LEU A 74 5.65 2.48 -2.40
CA LEU A 74 5.55 3.72 -1.65
C LEU A 74 6.90 4.44 -1.66
N SER A 75 6.89 5.71 -2.06
CA SER A 75 8.09 6.51 -2.20
C SER A 75 8.01 7.83 -1.46
N MET A 76 9.14 8.22 -0.86
CA MET A 76 9.35 9.57 -0.34
C MET A 76 9.91 10.47 -1.45
N PRO A 77 9.65 11.79 -1.42
CA PRO A 77 10.26 12.72 -2.35
C PRO A 77 11.77 12.82 -2.09
N GLY A 78 12.55 12.89 -3.18
CA GLY A 78 13.97 13.19 -3.20
C GLY A 78 14.24 14.65 -3.57
N GLN A 79 15.43 14.95 -4.10
CA GLN A 79 15.70 16.30 -4.59
C GLN A 79 15.00 16.56 -5.92
N ARG A 80 14.68 17.84 -6.19
CA ARG A 80 14.32 18.28 -7.54
C ARG A 80 15.58 18.42 -8.39
N ASP A 81 15.48 18.06 -9.66
CA ASP A 81 16.57 18.28 -10.61
C ASP A 81 16.61 19.72 -11.16
N GLN A 82 17.50 19.96 -12.13
CA GLN A 82 17.70 21.27 -12.74
C GLN A 82 16.47 21.76 -13.54
N ASP A 83 15.62 20.84 -13.98
CA ASP A 83 14.39 21.14 -14.73
C ASP A 83 13.18 21.31 -13.78
N GLY A 84 13.39 21.09 -12.48
CA GLY A 84 12.37 21.21 -11.44
C GLY A 84 11.53 19.95 -11.26
N GLU A 85 11.91 18.83 -11.90
CA GLU A 85 11.22 17.56 -11.73
C GLU A 85 11.53 16.95 -10.36
N GLN A 86 10.48 16.52 -9.66
CA GLN A 86 10.59 15.92 -8.34
C GLN A 86 10.95 14.44 -8.47
N HIS A 87 12.17 14.07 -8.07
CA HIS A 87 12.57 12.67 -7.96
C HIS A 87 11.94 12.02 -6.73
N TYR A 88 11.76 10.70 -6.77
CA TYR A 88 11.18 9.92 -5.69
C TYR A 88 12.11 8.74 -5.35
N ILE A 89 12.24 8.48 -4.06
CA ILE A 89 13.07 7.42 -3.49
C ILE A 89 12.14 6.39 -2.88
N ARG A 90 12.23 5.16 -3.35
CA ARG A 90 11.46 4.03 -2.82
C ARG A 90 11.75 3.76 -1.36
N ILE A 91 10.69 3.68 -0.56
CA ILE A 91 10.76 3.39 0.88
C ILE A 91 10.22 2.02 1.22
N ASP A 92 9.09 1.63 0.63
CA ASP A 92 8.55 0.29 0.76
C ASP A 92 8.03 -0.21 -0.59
N HIS A 93 8.03 -1.52 -0.75
CA HIS A 93 7.59 -2.19 -1.96
C HIS A 93 7.08 -3.58 -1.62
N VAL A 94 5.94 -3.94 -2.21
CA VAL A 94 5.40 -5.29 -2.17
C VAL A 94 5.07 -5.74 -3.59
N ASN A 95 5.60 -6.88 -4.02
CA ASN A 95 5.14 -7.59 -5.21
C ASN A 95 4.28 -8.77 -4.75
N TYR A 96 2.97 -8.57 -4.68
CA TYR A 96 2.06 -9.60 -4.20
C TYR A 96 1.61 -10.52 -5.33
N SER A 97 1.19 -11.73 -4.97
CA SER A 97 0.59 -12.71 -5.88
C SER A 97 -0.63 -13.36 -5.22
N ASP A 98 -1.47 -13.97 -6.04
CA ASP A 98 -2.61 -14.79 -5.64
C ASP A 98 -2.24 -16.26 -5.37
N GLY A 99 -0.96 -16.63 -5.46
CA GLY A 99 -0.50 -18.01 -5.25
C GLY A 99 -0.63 -18.90 -6.48
N SER A 100 -1.03 -18.36 -7.65
CA SER A 100 -1.28 -19.10 -8.88
C SER A 100 -0.24 -18.91 -9.98
N HIS A 101 0.85 -18.19 -9.71
CA HIS A 101 1.89 -17.81 -10.69
C HIS A 101 3.27 -18.43 -10.40
N PRO A 102 3.40 -19.78 -10.28
CA PRO A 102 4.66 -20.42 -9.91
C PRO A 102 5.81 -20.12 -10.88
N GLU A 103 5.52 -19.83 -12.14
CA GLU A 103 6.52 -19.48 -13.16
C GLU A 103 7.32 -18.21 -12.84
N ASP A 104 6.76 -17.30 -12.05
CA ASP A 104 7.38 -16.02 -11.71
C ASP A 104 8.31 -16.11 -10.49
N TYR A 105 8.35 -17.28 -9.83
CA TYR A 105 9.09 -17.48 -8.58
C TYR A 105 10.23 -18.52 -8.71
N PRO A 106 11.36 -18.29 -8.01
CA PRO A 106 12.46 -19.24 -7.99
C PRO A 106 12.01 -20.56 -7.35
N GLY A 107 12.26 -21.67 -8.05
CA GLY A 107 11.82 -23.00 -7.60
C GLY A 107 10.43 -23.41 -8.11
N SER A 108 9.80 -22.61 -8.97
CA SER A 108 8.50 -22.91 -9.59
C SER A 108 7.39 -23.15 -8.56
N ALA A 109 7.42 -22.40 -7.47
CA ALA A 109 6.43 -22.46 -6.41
C ALA A 109 6.05 -21.03 -6.01
N ASP A 110 4.81 -20.66 -6.28
CA ASP A 110 4.22 -19.45 -5.73
C ASP A 110 3.76 -19.76 -4.31
N VAL A 111 4.43 -19.15 -3.34
CA VAL A 111 4.22 -19.40 -1.91
C VAL A 111 3.30 -18.35 -1.27
N TRP A 112 2.72 -17.45 -2.07
CA TRP A 112 1.70 -16.53 -1.58
C TRP A 112 0.44 -17.31 -1.14
N PRO A 113 -0.23 -16.87 -0.06
CA PRO A 113 -1.50 -17.47 0.36
C PRO A 113 -2.54 -17.38 -0.76
N THR A 114 -3.18 -18.51 -1.07
CA THR A 114 -4.21 -18.60 -2.13
C THR A 114 -5.61 -18.29 -1.59
N GLU A 115 -5.82 -18.37 -0.28
CA GLU A 115 -7.14 -18.20 0.34
C GLU A 115 -7.74 -16.78 0.22
N PRO A 116 -6.95 -15.69 0.19
CA PRO A 116 -7.46 -14.34 -0.09
C PRO A 116 -7.96 -14.14 -1.53
N ASP A 117 -7.75 -15.10 -2.44
CA ASP A 117 -8.28 -15.05 -3.81
C ASP A 117 -9.79 -15.39 -3.82
N GLY A 118 -10.61 -14.35 -3.77
CA GLY A 118 -12.05 -14.41 -4.06
C GLY A 118 -12.93 -15.11 -3.01
N SER A 119 -12.35 -15.69 -1.95
CA SER A 119 -13.08 -16.51 -0.95
C SER A 119 -13.45 -15.77 0.34
N GLY A 120 -13.06 -14.50 0.49
CA GLY A 120 -13.45 -13.63 1.60
C GLY A 120 -12.36 -13.21 2.61
N PRO A 121 -11.25 -13.94 2.82
CA PRO A 121 -10.12 -13.47 3.63
C PRO A 121 -9.40 -12.26 3.04
N SER A 122 -8.79 -11.42 3.88
CA SER A 122 -7.87 -10.36 3.44
C SER A 122 -6.42 -10.82 3.54
N LEU A 123 -5.57 -10.38 2.60
CA LEU A 123 -4.13 -10.61 2.68
C LEU A 123 -3.52 -9.63 3.69
N THR A 124 -2.92 -10.15 4.77
CA THR A 124 -2.38 -9.33 5.87
C THR A 124 -0.99 -9.78 6.28
N ARG A 125 -0.17 -8.85 6.77
CA ARG A 125 1.16 -9.16 7.29
C ARG A 125 1.04 -9.86 8.65
N ARG A 126 1.88 -10.88 8.88
CA ARG A 126 2.03 -11.55 10.18
C ARG A 126 2.73 -10.65 11.18
N VAL A 127 3.80 -9.97 10.73
CA VAL A 127 4.60 -9.03 11.52
C VAL A 127 4.75 -7.74 10.72
N LEU A 128 4.19 -6.65 11.24
CA LEU A 128 4.17 -5.35 10.56
C LEU A 128 5.56 -4.77 10.29
N ALA A 129 6.53 -5.09 11.16
CA ALA A 129 7.90 -4.60 11.08
C ALA A 129 8.81 -5.40 10.15
N ASP A 130 8.38 -6.60 9.73
CA ASP A 130 9.17 -7.47 8.86
C ASP A 130 9.02 -7.04 7.39
N TYR A 131 9.96 -7.51 6.55
CA TYR A 131 10.05 -7.10 5.15
C TYR A 131 8.78 -7.43 4.38
N GLY A 132 8.18 -6.41 3.72
CA GLY A 132 6.89 -6.53 3.04
C GLY A 132 6.91 -7.43 1.80
N ASN A 133 8.07 -7.72 1.25
CA ASN A 133 8.27 -8.56 0.07
C ASN A 133 8.57 -10.03 0.42
N ASP A 134 8.56 -10.40 1.70
CA ASP A 134 8.70 -11.80 2.13
C ASP A 134 7.32 -12.47 2.16
N PRO A 135 7.00 -13.40 1.23
CA PRO A 135 5.70 -14.06 1.19
C PRO A 135 5.36 -14.83 2.48
N ASP A 136 6.37 -15.34 3.20
CA ASP A 136 6.16 -16.06 4.46
C ASP A 136 5.61 -15.13 5.56
N ASN A 137 5.86 -13.81 5.45
CA ASN A 137 5.28 -12.81 6.31
C ASN A 137 3.84 -12.42 5.94
N TRP A 138 3.24 -13.06 4.94
CA TRP A 138 1.83 -12.84 4.59
C TRP A 138 0.96 -14.02 4.99
N MET A 139 -0.29 -13.71 5.34
CA MET A 139 -1.30 -14.71 5.66
C MET A 139 -2.70 -14.26 5.26
N ALA A 140 -3.58 -15.23 5.09
CA ALA A 140 -5.01 -14.99 5.04
C ALA A 140 -5.51 -14.60 6.43
N GLY A 141 -6.11 -13.42 6.55
CA GLY A 141 -6.74 -12.89 7.76
C GLY A 141 -8.26 -12.93 7.69
N VAL A 142 -8.92 -12.78 8.85
CA VAL A 142 -10.35 -12.48 8.88
C VAL A 142 -10.57 -11.18 8.09
N PRO A 143 -11.55 -11.11 7.18
CA PRO A 143 -11.81 -9.89 6.43
C PRO A 143 -11.94 -8.68 7.36
N SER A 144 -10.98 -7.78 7.26
CA SER A 144 -10.97 -6.49 7.93
C SER A 144 -10.79 -5.38 6.88
N PRO A 145 -11.22 -4.15 7.19
CA PRO A 145 -10.92 -2.97 6.36
C PRO A 145 -9.42 -2.63 6.29
N GLY A 146 -8.58 -3.36 7.01
CA GLY A 146 -7.18 -3.12 7.32
C GLY A 146 -6.84 -3.71 8.68
#